data_AF-A0A6H2TZE2-F1
#
_entry.id   AF-A0A6H2TZE2-F1
#
_cell.length_a   1.000
_cell.length_b   1.000
_cell.length_c   1.000
_cell.angle_alpha   90.00
_cell.angle_beta   90.00
_cell.angle_gamma   90.00
#
_symmetry.space_group_name_H-M   'P 1'
#
loop_
_entity.id
_entity.type
_entity.pdbx_description
1 polymer ?
#
loop_
_entity_poly.entity_id
_entity_poly.type
_entity_poly.pdbx_seq_one_letter_code
_entity_poly.pdbx_strand_id
1 'polypeptide(L)'
;PGVFDSLTQLTILALDSNQLQALPAGVFDRLVNLQRLWLNNNQLTSLPTGVFDKLTQLTYLTLYNNQLKSIPRGAFDNLKSLTHIFLYNNPWDCACSDILYLSRWISQHPGVVRDSGNNVDPDSARCSGTNTPVRAVTEASTSPSKCP
;
A
#
# COMPACT_ATOMS: atom_id res chain seq x y z
N PRO A 1 4.93 -21.56 13.13
CA PRO A 1 4.10 -20.44 13.66
C PRO A 1 4.73 -19.10 13.26
N GLY A 2 3.95 -18.22 12.63
CA GLY A 2 4.34 -16.83 12.37
C GLY A 2 4.43 -16.01 13.65
N VAL A 3 5.24 -14.95 13.64
CA VAL A 3 5.54 -14.13 14.83
C VAL A 3 4.31 -13.45 15.44
N PHE A 4 3.24 -13.23 14.66
CA PHE A 4 2.00 -12.62 15.10
C PHE A 4 0.82 -13.58 15.19
N ASP A 5 1.01 -14.88 14.91
CA ASP A 5 -0.10 -15.83 14.73
C ASP A 5 -0.98 -15.99 15.98
N SER A 6 -0.40 -15.84 17.17
CA SER A 6 -1.10 -15.95 18.46
C SER A 6 -1.77 -14.64 18.90
N LEU A 7 -1.48 -13.51 18.25
CA LEU A 7 -1.95 -12.18 18.63
C LEU A 7 -3.34 -11.88 18.04
N THR A 8 -4.29 -12.82 18.13
CA THR A 8 -5.58 -12.73 17.44
C THR A 8 -6.48 -11.59 17.91
N GLN A 9 -6.20 -11.03 19.09
CA GLN A 9 -6.92 -9.88 19.66
C GLN A 9 -6.30 -8.52 19.30
N LEU A 10 -5.21 -8.50 18.52
CA LEU A 10 -4.49 -7.27 18.21
C LEU A 10 -5.33 -6.35 17.31
N THR A 11 -5.48 -5.09 17.73
CA THR A 11 -6.22 -4.05 16.98
C THR A 11 -5.29 -3.00 16.36
N ILE A 12 -4.10 -2.82 16.92
CA ILE A 12 -3.08 -1.88 16.42
C ILE A 12 -1.75 -2.61 16.34
N LEU A 13 -1.10 -2.54 15.18
CA LEU A 13 0.26 -3.03 14.96
C LEU A 13 1.12 -1.90 14.38
N ALA A 14 2.10 -1.47 15.16
CA ALA A 14 3.08 -0.47 14.78
C ALA A 14 4.40 -1.14 14.41
N LEU A 15 4.78 -1.07 13.13
CA LEU A 15 6.07 -1.56 12.61
C LEU A 15 6.83 -0.44 11.89
N ASP A 16 6.38 0.81 12.04
CA ASP A 16 6.98 1.95 11.38
C ASP A 16 8.38 2.26 11.91
N SER A 17 9.17 2.98 11.11
CA SER A 17 10.51 3.46 11.49
C SER A 17 11.49 2.33 11.80
N ASN A 18 11.43 1.27 10.99
CA ASN A 18 12.30 0.09 11.07
C ASN A 18 13.11 -0.05 9.76
N GLN A 19 13.82 -1.19 9.62
CA GLN A 19 14.66 -1.50 8.46
C GLN A 19 14.09 -2.67 7.64
N LEU A 20 12.76 -2.85 7.66
CA LEU A 20 12.12 -3.96 6.94
C LEU A 20 12.25 -3.75 5.44
N GLN A 21 12.88 -4.71 4.76
CA GLN A 21 13.01 -4.71 3.29
C GLN A 21 11.94 -5.53 2.58
N ALA A 22 11.34 -6.49 3.30
CA ALA A 22 10.28 -7.36 2.84
C ALA A 22 9.39 -7.78 4.01
N LEU A 23 8.18 -8.25 3.68
CA LEU A 23 7.26 -8.90 4.61
C LEU A 23 7.14 -10.38 4.25
N PRO A 24 7.15 -11.31 5.22
CA PRO A 24 6.82 -12.70 4.94
C PRO A 24 5.39 -12.84 4.41
N ALA A 25 5.16 -13.77 3.49
CA ALA A 25 3.81 -14.09 3.04
C ALA A 25 2.93 -14.56 4.22
N GLY A 26 1.69 -14.06 4.29
CA GLY A 26 0.73 -14.41 5.34
C GLY A 26 1.05 -13.88 6.74
N VAL A 27 2.04 -12.99 6.90
CA VAL A 27 2.49 -12.49 8.22
C VAL A 27 1.37 -11.83 9.05
N PHE A 28 0.29 -11.36 8.41
CA PHE A 28 -0.85 -10.73 9.08
C PHE A 28 -2.14 -11.56 9.04
N ASP A 29 -2.11 -12.80 8.53
CA ASP A 29 -3.34 -13.58 8.23
C ASP A 29 -4.19 -13.89 9.47
N ARG A 30 -3.58 -13.96 10.65
CA ARG A 30 -4.26 -14.22 11.93
C ARG A 30 -4.79 -12.96 12.61
N LEU A 31 -4.46 -11.77 12.11
CA LEU A 31 -4.79 -10.48 12.72
C LEU A 31 -6.14 -9.95 12.21
N VAL A 32 -7.19 -10.79 12.26
CA VAL A 32 -8.52 -10.49 11.70
C VAL A 32 -9.27 -9.35 12.41
N ASN A 33 -8.80 -8.93 13.58
CA ASN A 33 -9.31 -7.80 14.36
C ASN A 33 -8.48 -6.52 14.19
N LEU A 34 -7.46 -6.53 13.32
CA LEU A 34 -6.57 -5.40 13.15
C LEU A 34 -7.29 -4.21 12.50
N GLN A 35 -7.19 -3.04 13.14
CA GLN A 35 -7.81 -1.80 12.70
C GLN A 35 -6.78 -0.79 12.20
N ARG A 36 -5.55 -0.81 12.74
CA ARG A 36 -4.46 0.09 12.34
C ARG A 36 -3.18 -0.69 12.12
N LEU A 37 -2.57 -0.49 10.96
CA LEU A 37 -1.30 -1.09 10.59
C LEU A 37 -0.36 0.02 10.11
N TRP A 38 0.75 0.19 10.83
CA TRP A 38 1.78 1.14 10.44
C TRP A 38 3.01 0.43 9.88
N LEU A 39 3.31 0.69 8.60
CA LEU A 39 4.45 0.13 7.87
C LEU A 39 5.34 1.23 7.25
N ASN A 40 5.05 2.50 7.52
CA ASN A 40 5.81 3.63 6.99
C ASN A 40 7.25 3.70 7.52
N ASN A 41 8.09 4.50 6.87
CA ASN A 41 9.50 4.67 7.25
C ASN A 41 10.25 3.32 7.36
N ASN A 42 10.10 2.48 6.34
CA ASN A 42 10.83 1.22 6.19
C ASN A 42 11.54 1.21 4.83
N GLN A 43 12.02 0.06 4.39
CA GLN A 43 12.75 -0.13 3.14
C GLN A 43 12.01 -1.14 2.22
N LEU A 44 10.68 -1.25 2.36
CA LEU A 44 9.89 -2.23 1.63
C LEU A 44 9.99 -1.97 0.12
N THR A 45 10.48 -2.95 -0.62
CA THR A 45 10.65 -2.87 -2.08
C THR A 45 9.46 -3.47 -2.84
N SER A 46 8.76 -4.39 -2.20
CA SER A 46 7.55 -5.05 -2.71
C SER A 46 6.66 -5.50 -1.55
N LEU A 47 5.43 -5.87 -1.86
CA LEU A 47 4.50 -6.50 -0.93
C LEU A 47 4.17 -7.91 -1.44
N PRO A 48 4.08 -8.93 -0.57
CA PRO A 48 3.55 -10.23 -0.97
C PRO A 48 2.11 -10.11 -1.47
N THR A 49 1.76 -10.88 -2.49
CA THR A 49 0.36 -11.02 -2.94
C THR A 49 -0.51 -11.48 -1.77
N GLY A 50 -1.63 -10.80 -1.56
CA GLY A 50 -2.60 -11.14 -0.51
C GLY A 50 -2.19 -10.79 0.92
N VAL A 51 -1.08 -10.07 1.15
CA VAL A 51 -0.59 -9.75 2.50
C VAL A 51 -1.60 -9.03 3.40
N PHE A 52 -2.62 -8.40 2.81
CA PHE A 52 -3.68 -7.70 3.55
C PHE A 52 -5.06 -8.37 3.45
N ASP A 53 -5.18 -9.54 2.80
CA ASP A 53 -6.49 -10.14 2.45
C ASP A 53 -7.38 -10.46 3.65
N LYS A 54 -6.76 -10.76 4.80
CA LYS A 54 -7.49 -11.12 6.04
C LYS A 54 -7.83 -9.91 6.92
N LEU A 55 -7.36 -8.71 6.58
CA LEU A 55 -7.48 -7.51 7.40
C LEU A 55 -8.77 -6.74 7.09
N THR A 56 -9.92 -7.41 7.15
CA THR A 56 -11.22 -6.85 6.73
C THR A 56 -11.71 -5.71 7.63
N GLN A 57 -11.18 -5.61 8.87
CA GLN A 57 -11.47 -4.53 9.82
C GLN A 57 -10.48 -3.37 9.75
N LEU A 58 -9.50 -3.40 8.84
CA LEU A 58 -8.47 -2.38 8.76
C LEU A 58 -9.06 -1.04 8.31
N THR A 59 -8.85 -0.01 9.12
CA THR A 59 -9.33 1.36 8.87
C THR A 59 -8.19 2.31 8.49
N TYR A 60 -6.97 2.01 8.94
CA TYR A 60 -5.81 2.89 8.81
C TYR A 60 -4.58 2.08 8.38
N LEU A 61 -4.02 2.41 7.23
CA LEU A 61 -2.83 1.76 6.66
C LEU A 61 -1.80 2.80 6.22
N THR A 62 -0.58 2.73 6.75
CA THR A 62 0.52 3.59 6.29
C THR A 62 1.55 2.78 5.53
N LEU A 63 1.88 3.22 4.32
CA LEU A 63 2.93 2.66 3.47
C LEU A 63 3.92 3.73 2.98
N TYR A 64 3.73 4.99 3.36
CA TYR A 64 4.58 6.11 2.95
C TYR A 64 6.04 5.95 3.42
N ASN A 65 6.97 6.64 2.74
CA ASN A 65 8.41 6.55 3.02
C ASN A 65 8.89 5.08 3.00
N ASN A 66 8.65 4.39 1.88
CA ASN A 66 9.19 3.07 1.55
C ASN A 66 9.84 3.10 0.16
N GLN A 67 10.20 1.94 -0.40
CA GLN A 67 10.81 1.79 -1.71
C GLN A 67 9.89 1.06 -2.71
N LEU A 68 8.57 1.17 -2.51
CA LEU A 68 7.59 0.47 -3.34
C LEU A 68 7.51 1.10 -4.73
N LYS A 69 7.61 0.26 -5.76
CA LYS A 69 7.46 0.67 -7.16
C LYS A 69 6.06 0.42 -7.71
N SER A 70 5.36 -0.58 -7.18
CA SER A 70 4.00 -0.95 -7.56
C SER A 70 3.30 -1.61 -6.35
N ILE A 71 2.01 -1.87 -6.50
CA ILE A 71 1.22 -2.65 -5.52
C ILE A 71 0.70 -3.90 -6.24
N PRO A 72 0.83 -5.10 -5.64
CA PRO A 72 0.28 -6.31 -6.23
C PRO A 72 -1.20 -6.16 -6.56
N ARG A 73 -1.61 -6.69 -7.71
CA ARG A 73 -3.00 -6.66 -8.14
C ARG A 73 -3.90 -7.26 -7.04
N GLY A 74 -4.91 -6.50 -6.65
CA GLY A 74 -5.90 -6.91 -5.67
C GLY A 74 -5.51 -6.71 -4.20
N ALA A 75 -4.31 -6.19 -3.90
CA ALA A 75 -3.81 -6.09 -2.53
C ALA A 75 -4.71 -5.32 -1.55
N PHE A 76 -5.57 -4.42 -2.05
CA PHE A 76 -6.49 -3.61 -1.25
C PHE A 76 -7.95 -4.03 -1.40
N ASP A 77 -8.26 -5.05 -2.20
CA ASP A 77 -9.64 -5.36 -2.59
C ASP A 77 -10.50 -5.81 -1.40
N ASN A 78 -9.89 -6.45 -0.40
CA ASN A 78 -10.56 -6.92 0.82
C ASN A 78 -10.61 -5.89 1.96
N LEU A 79 -9.97 -4.73 1.80
CA LEU A 79 -9.91 -3.67 2.82
C LEU A 79 -11.18 -2.80 2.81
N LYS A 80 -12.34 -3.43 3.02
CA LYS A 80 -13.65 -2.77 2.90
C LYS A 80 -13.91 -1.68 3.95
N SER A 81 -13.20 -1.72 5.07
CA SER A 81 -13.33 -0.77 6.18
C SER A 81 -12.33 0.40 6.11
N LEU A 82 -11.51 0.47 5.05
CA LEU A 82 -10.40 1.42 4.97
C LEU A 82 -10.90 2.86 4.85
N THR A 83 -10.38 3.75 5.68
CA THR A 83 -10.74 5.18 5.70
C THR A 83 -9.54 6.09 5.48
N HIS A 84 -8.34 5.58 5.78
CA HIS A 84 -7.08 6.29 5.65
C HIS A 84 -6.01 5.37 5.08
N ILE A 85 -5.46 5.76 3.93
CA ILE A 85 -4.26 5.14 3.37
C ILE A 85 -3.26 6.22 2.97
N PHE A 86 -1.99 6.00 3.31
CA PHE A 86 -0.91 6.93 3.05
C PHE A 86 0.13 6.26 2.15
N LEU A 87 0.28 6.77 0.93
CA LEU A 87 1.07 6.17 -0.15
C LEU A 87 2.17 7.10 -0.69
N TYR A 88 2.25 8.33 -0.19
CA TYR A 88 3.24 9.32 -0.63
C TYR A 88 4.67 8.87 -0.34
N ASN A 89 5.66 9.53 -0.99
CA ASN A 89 7.08 9.21 -0.83
C ASN A 89 7.41 7.72 -1.01
N ASN A 90 6.93 7.16 -2.12
CA ASN A 90 7.39 5.90 -2.66
C ASN A 90 7.79 6.14 -4.12
N PRO A 91 8.83 5.46 -4.64
CA PRO A 91 9.30 5.62 -6.01
C PRO A 91 8.41 4.85 -7.00
N TRP A 92 7.12 5.22 -7.08
CA TRP A 92 6.14 4.55 -7.94
C TRP A 92 6.59 4.52 -9.41
N ASP A 93 6.76 3.32 -9.97
CA ASP A 93 7.17 3.13 -11.36
C ASP A 93 5.95 3.19 -12.27
N CYS A 94 5.68 4.39 -12.79
CA CYS A 94 4.55 4.63 -13.66
C CYS A 94 4.82 4.31 -15.14
N ALA A 95 6.00 3.78 -15.49
CA ALA A 95 6.29 3.32 -16.85
C ALA A 95 5.93 1.84 -17.03
N CYS A 96 6.09 1.04 -15.97
CA CYS A 96 5.66 -0.36 -15.92
C CYS A 96 4.13 -0.51 -15.83
N SER A 97 3.56 -1.51 -16.51
CA SER A 97 2.11 -1.77 -16.49
C SER A 97 1.56 -2.23 -15.12
N ASP A 98 2.41 -2.72 -14.21
CA ASP A 98 1.97 -3.20 -12.89
C ASP A 98 1.37 -2.07 -12.03
N ILE A 99 1.69 -0.81 -12.34
CA ILE A 99 1.13 0.36 -11.66
C ILE A 99 -0.37 0.53 -11.89
N LEU A 100 -0.92 -0.08 -12.95
CA LEU A 100 -2.30 0.15 -13.37
C LEU A 100 -3.32 -0.25 -12.31
N TYR A 101 -3.01 -1.27 -11.48
CA TYR A 101 -3.87 -1.59 -10.34
C TYR A 101 -3.97 -0.41 -9.37
N LEU A 102 -2.83 0.11 -8.93
CA LEU A 102 -2.78 1.22 -7.98
C LEU A 102 -3.42 2.48 -8.54
N SER A 103 -3.12 2.83 -9.80
CA SER A 103 -3.71 3.99 -10.48
C SER A 103 -5.24 3.94 -10.48
N ARG A 104 -5.81 2.80 -10.89
CA ARG A 104 -7.26 2.58 -10.91
C ARG A 104 -7.86 2.59 -9.52
N TRP A 105 -7.19 1.93 -8.57
CA TRP A 105 -7.69 1.83 -7.20
C TRP A 105 -7.78 3.22 -6.56
N ILE A 106 -6.76 4.07 -6.70
CA ILE A 106 -6.79 5.45 -6.19
C ILE A 106 -7.88 6.26 -6.89
N SER A 107 -8.05 6.10 -8.20
CA SER A 107 -9.11 6.78 -8.97
C SER A 107 -10.51 6.43 -8.50
N GLN A 108 -10.72 5.18 -8.05
CA GLN A 108 -12.00 4.70 -7.53
C GLN A 108 -12.22 5.03 -6.05
N HIS A 109 -11.15 5.24 -5.28
CA HIS A 109 -11.21 5.50 -3.83
C HIS A 109 -10.50 6.82 -3.44
N PRO A 110 -10.81 7.96 -4.09
CA PRO A 110 -10.04 9.19 -3.86
C PRO A 110 -10.20 9.73 -2.42
N GLY A 111 -11.34 9.46 -1.77
CA GLY A 111 -11.67 10.01 -0.44
C GLY A 111 -10.90 9.39 0.73
N VAL A 112 -10.18 8.27 0.52
CA VAL A 112 -9.44 7.58 1.59
C VAL A 112 -7.94 7.82 1.55
N VAL A 113 -7.42 8.33 0.43
CA VAL A 113 -5.98 8.61 0.25
C VAL A 113 -5.62 9.92 0.93
N ARG A 114 -4.54 9.90 1.72
CA ARG A 114 -4.13 11.01 2.58
C ARG A 114 -2.73 11.53 2.26
N ASP A 115 -2.53 12.84 2.38
CA ASP A 115 -1.22 13.49 2.35
C ASP A 115 -0.49 13.39 3.72
N SER A 116 0.70 14.00 3.82
CA SER A 116 1.47 14.07 5.07
C SER A 116 0.80 14.90 6.18
N GLY A 117 -0.16 15.75 5.83
CA GLY A 117 -0.96 16.54 6.77
C GLY A 117 -2.24 15.85 7.22
N ASN A 118 -2.48 14.60 6.79
CA ASN A 118 -3.72 13.85 7.02
C ASN A 118 -4.96 14.45 6.32
N ASN A 119 -4.77 15.30 5.32
CA ASN A 119 -5.85 15.80 4.47
C ASN A 119 -6.20 14.75 3.41
N VAL A 120 -7.44 14.77 2.88
CA VAL A 120 -7.78 14.00 1.68
C VAL A 120 -6.95 14.54 0.52
N ASP A 121 -6.06 13.71 -0.04
CA ASP A 121 -5.27 14.06 -1.21
C ASP A 121 -5.00 12.80 -2.06
N PRO A 122 -5.84 12.53 -3.08
CA PRO A 122 -5.62 11.42 -4.00
C PRO A 122 -4.44 11.62 -4.96
N ASP A 123 -3.84 12.81 -5.00
CA ASP A 123 -2.66 13.13 -5.82
C ASP A 123 -1.33 13.00 -5.06
N SER A 124 -1.38 12.64 -3.77
CA SER A 124 -0.22 12.49 -2.89
C SER A 124 0.73 11.36 -3.30
N ALA A 125 0.23 10.29 -3.93
CA ALA A 125 1.05 9.27 -4.57
C ALA A 125 1.52 9.75 -5.95
N ARG A 126 2.84 9.92 -6.11
CA ARG A 126 3.43 10.51 -7.33
C ARG A 126 4.41 9.56 -8.02
N CYS A 127 4.36 9.56 -9.34
CA CYS A 127 5.25 8.81 -10.20
C CYS A 127 6.70 9.24 -10.04
N SER A 128 7.60 8.26 -9.91
CA SER A 128 9.04 8.49 -9.94
C SER A 128 9.46 9.10 -11.27
N GLY A 129 10.30 10.13 -11.23
CA GLY A 129 10.84 10.81 -12.41
C GLY A 129 9.94 11.90 -13.01
N THR A 130 8.61 11.69 -13.11
CA THR A 130 7.70 12.69 -13.70
C THR A 130 6.97 13.56 -12.67
N ASN A 131 6.91 13.10 -11.41
CA ASN A 131 6.16 13.74 -10.32
C ASN A 131 4.65 13.92 -10.59
N THR A 132 4.12 13.24 -11.62
CA THR A 132 2.69 13.22 -11.95
C THR A 132 1.94 12.33 -10.95
N PRO A 133 0.66 12.62 -10.63
CA PRO A 133 -0.13 11.75 -9.78
C PRO A 133 -0.26 10.34 -10.36
N VAL A 134 -0.09 9.31 -9.52
CA VAL A 134 -0.22 7.91 -9.93
C VAL A 134 -1.61 7.63 -10.50
N ARG A 135 -2.66 8.24 -9.95
CA ARG A 135 -4.04 8.07 -10.42
C ARG A 135 -4.31 8.62 -11.83
N ALA A 136 -3.42 9.45 -12.36
CA ALA A 136 -3.53 9.98 -13.72
C ALA A 136 -2.94 9.02 -14.78
N VAL A 137 -2.26 7.95 -14.35
CA VAL A 137 -1.60 6.99 -15.24
C VAL A 137 -2.62 6.08 -15.91
N THR A 138 -2.51 5.93 -17.22
CA THR A 138 -3.40 5.07 -18.04
C THR A 138 -2.60 4.02 -18.78
N GLU A 139 -3.28 3.03 -19.38
CA GLU A 139 -2.64 1.98 -20.20
C GLU A 139 -1.84 2.56 -21.37
N ALA A 140 -2.27 3.70 -21.94
CA ALA A 140 -1.58 4.35 -23.05
C ALA A 140 -0.17 4.87 -22.68
N SER A 141 0.07 5.12 -21.39
CA SER A 141 1.36 5.63 -20.88
C SER A 141 2.28 4.55 -20.29
N THR A 142 1.81 3.31 -20.16
CA THR A 142 2.56 2.21 -19.56
C THR A 142 2.91 1.13 -20.58
N SER A 143 3.85 0.24 -20.23
CA SER A 143 4.14 -0.95 -21.03
C SER A 143 4.62 -2.11 -20.15
N PRO A 144 4.18 -3.36 -20.40
CA PRO A 144 4.75 -4.55 -19.76
C PRO A 144 6.25 -4.71 -20.05
N SER A 145 6.72 -4.26 -21.22
CA SER A 145 8.14 -4.32 -21.59
C SER A 145 9.04 -3.38 -20.79
N LYS A 146 8.46 -2.47 -20.01
CA LYS A 146 9.17 -1.52 -19.13
C LYS A 146 9.15 -1.96 -17.66
N CYS A 147 8.57 -3.12 -17.37
CA CYS A 147 8.62 -3.71 -16.05
C CYS A 147 9.98 -4.40 -15.81
N PRO A 148 10.49 -4.39 -14.57
CA PRO A 148 11.74 -5.05 -14.20
C PRO A 148 11.67 -6.59 -14.32
#